data_AF-A0A1A7KJH5-F1
#
_entry.id   AF-A0A1A7KJH5-F1
#
_cell.length_a   1.000
_cell.length_b   1.000
_cell.length_c   1.000
_cell.angle_alpha   90.00
_cell.angle_beta   90.00
_cell.angle_gamma   90.00
#
_symmetry.space_group_name_H-M   'P 1'
#
loop_
_entity.id
_entity.type
_entity.pdbx_description
1 polymer ?
#
loop_
_entity_poly.entity_id
_entity_poly.type
_entity_poly.pdbx_seq_one_letter_code
_entity_poly.pdbx_strand_id
1 'polypeptide(L)'
;MRRQIFSFLFIFITLFFQAQSVIVKGVARDTTKTRNYVHITVNDTLRKYREMATKAKIRNGDAYLELTKNKDFVTRADSLGNYTIKAKLTDTLYFAKYKHYTQKYKVEDIIKNKIKVQLVPEPCVPYVACEEQILSQFYIFIGEKIAMNFKEDPYYCNAMSLDMGGFECTYRIKEKVYGGYPKDTIEFKAYDHYGSPAFGKYKNVLLFVSEYCGKLYHEKYQFYDLFKTKEGRWASPGDPYKNDQFLKEKTVEAQKMEFGEDAWVDLSKMVKNEKEKYALPYYKIVGDRAFPLMGNYVDDLVKTKANGVLKGRSIKLDRN
;
A
#
# COMPACT_ATOMS: atom_id res chain seq x y z
N MET A 1 -67.29 4.45 14.42
CA MET A 1 -66.15 3.53 14.64
C MET A 1 -65.74 2.67 13.43
N ARG A 2 -66.45 2.70 12.28
CA ARG A 2 -66.14 1.87 11.10
C ARG A 2 -65.22 2.53 10.05
N ARG A 3 -65.06 3.87 10.11
CA ARG A 3 -64.31 4.67 9.12
C ARG A 3 -62.81 4.84 9.44
N GLN A 4 -62.42 4.75 10.72
CA GLN A 4 -61.00 4.83 11.14
C GLN A 4 -60.23 3.51 10.92
N ILE A 5 -60.91 2.36 10.92
CA ILE A 5 -60.29 1.05 10.67
C ILE A 5 -59.80 0.94 9.22
N PHE A 6 -60.54 1.49 8.24
CA PHE A 6 -60.12 1.49 6.83
C PHE A 6 -58.89 2.37 6.55
N SER A 7 -58.71 3.48 7.28
CA SER A 7 -57.53 4.35 7.10
C SER A 7 -56.27 3.71 7.69
N PHE A 8 -56.38 3.00 8.82
CA PHE A 8 -55.27 2.21 9.38
C PHE A 8 -54.90 1.01 8.50
N LEU A 9 -55.89 0.35 7.87
CA LEU A 9 -55.64 -0.78 6.96
C LEU A 9 -54.91 -0.33 5.68
N PHE A 10 -55.26 0.86 5.13
CA PHE A 10 -54.62 1.40 3.92
C PHE A 10 -53.16 1.81 4.17
N ILE A 11 -52.88 2.42 5.33
CA ILE A 11 -51.50 2.75 5.75
C ILE A 11 -50.68 1.45 5.92
N PHE A 12 -51.25 0.41 6.55
CA PHE A 12 -50.58 -0.88 6.71
C PHE A 12 -50.28 -1.57 5.37
N ILE A 13 -51.20 -1.51 4.38
CA ILE A 13 -50.98 -2.10 3.05
C ILE A 13 -49.85 -1.37 2.30
N THR A 14 -49.78 -0.03 2.36
CA THR A 14 -48.68 0.71 1.72
C THR A 14 -47.31 0.43 2.33
N LEU A 15 -47.25 0.13 3.63
CA LEU A 15 -46.00 -0.24 4.31
C LEU A 15 -45.50 -1.64 3.92
N PHE A 16 -46.39 -2.59 3.64
CA PHE A 16 -46.00 -3.94 3.20
C PHE A 16 -45.41 -3.96 1.79
N PHE A 17 -45.89 -3.11 0.87
CA PHE A 17 -45.32 -3.02 -0.49
C PHE A 17 -43.89 -2.47 -0.51
N GLN A 18 -43.51 -1.62 0.46
CA GLN A 18 -42.14 -1.09 0.52
C GLN A 18 -41.12 -2.06 1.11
N ALA A 19 -41.57 -3.13 1.77
CA ALA A 19 -40.68 -4.13 2.36
C ALA A 19 -40.31 -5.26 1.39
N GLN A 20 -41.03 -5.42 0.28
CA GLN A 20 -40.84 -6.54 -0.63
C GLN A 20 -39.60 -6.35 -1.52
N SER A 21 -38.71 -7.35 -1.50
CA SER A 21 -37.58 -7.42 -2.42
C SER A 21 -38.02 -7.97 -3.78
N VAL A 22 -37.45 -7.40 -4.83
CA VAL A 22 -37.65 -7.79 -6.23
C VAL A 22 -36.34 -8.25 -6.85
N ILE A 23 -36.42 -9.09 -7.88
CA ILE A 23 -35.26 -9.48 -8.69
C ILE A 23 -35.07 -8.41 -9.77
N VAL A 24 -33.98 -7.67 -9.67
CA VAL A 24 -33.58 -6.66 -10.66
C VAL A 24 -32.61 -7.31 -11.65
N LYS A 25 -32.96 -7.25 -12.93
CA LYS A 25 -32.09 -7.68 -14.04
C LYS A 25 -31.81 -6.47 -14.93
N GLY A 26 -30.58 -6.32 -15.40
CA GLY A 26 -30.21 -5.19 -16.24
C GLY A 26 -28.87 -5.39 -16.92
N VAL A 27 -28.42 -4.33 -17.60
CA VAL A 27 -27.11 -4.28 -18.26
C VAL A 27 -26.28 -3.16 -17.66
N ALA A 28 -25.06 -3.48 -17.24
CA ALA A 28 -24.06 -2.55 -16.76
C ALA A 28 -22.73 -2.86 -17.44
N ARG A 29 -22.19 -1.86 -18.15
CA ARG A 29 -20.93 -1.95 -18.89
C ARG A 29 -20.07 -0.74 -18.57
N ASP A 30 -18.80 -0.82 -18.88
CA ASP A 30 -17.96 0.36 -19.00
C ASP A 30 -17.75 0.74 -20.47
N THR A 31 -17.29 1.95 -20.70
CA THR A 31 -17.05 2.50 -22.04
C THR A 31 -15.70 2.07 -22.64
N THR A 32 -14.83 1.39 -21.88
CA THR A 32 -13.46 1.05 -22.30
C THR A 32 -13.34 -0.22 -23.16
N LYS A 33 -14.45 -0.86 -23.56
CA LYS A 33 -14.49 -2.13 -24.33
C LYS A 33 -13.64 -3.27 -23.72
N THR A 34 -13.27 -3.17 -22.44
CA THR A 34 -12.53 -4.18 -21.69
C THR A 34 -13.49 -5.20 -21.06
N ARG A 35 -12.99 -6.07 -20.17
CA ARG A 35 -13.84 -6.99 -19.41
C ARG A 35 -14.86 -6.20 -18.57
N ASN A 36 -16.15 -6.48 -18.75
CA ASN A 36 -17.30 -5.79 -18.14
C ASN A 36 -17.46 -6.13 -16.63
N TYR A 37 -16.42 -5.95 -15.83
CA TYR A 37 -16.47 -6.18 -14.37
C TYR A 37 -17.05 -4.98 -13.62
N VAL A 38 -18.29 -4.60 -13.95
CA VAL A 38 -19.00 -3.61 -13.14
C VAL A 38 -19.46 -4.28 -11.84
N HIS A 39 -19.03 -3.72 -10.71
CA HIS A 39 -19.49 -4.12 -9.39
C HIS A 39 -20.79 -3.39 -9.08
N ILE A 40 -21.79 -4.14 -8.61
CA ILE A 40 -23.09 -3.61 -8.22
C ILE A 40 -23.30 -3.86 -6.74
N THR A 41 -23.59 -2.80 -5.99
CA THR A 41 -23.84 -2.90 -4.54
C THR A 41 -25.15 -2.23 -4.14
N VAL A 42 -25.90 -2.88 -3.26
CA VAL A 42 -27.12 -2.33 -2.67
C VAL A 42 -26.76 -1.32 -1.58
N ASN A 43 -27.35 -0.12 -1.64
CA ASN A 43 -27.25 0.95 -0.65
C ASN A 43 -25.81 1.33 -0.25
N ASP A 44 -24.85 1.06 -1.13
CA ASP A 44 -23.43 1.35 -0.93
C ASP A 44 -22.84 0.68 0.33
N THR A 45 -23.39 -0.50 0.67
CA THR A 45 -23.08 -1.23 1.91
C THR A 45 -21.59 -1.52 2.07
N LEU A 46 -20.88 -1.88 0.98
CA LEU A 46 -19.44 -2.18 1.03
C LEU A 46 -18.58 -0.97 1.40
N ARG A 47 -18.85 0.20 0.79
CA ARG A 47 -18.07 1.42 1.06
C ARG A 47 -18.34 1.91 2.48
N LYS A 48 -19.62 1.99 2.87
CA LYS A 48 -20.02 2.39 4.24
C LYS A 48 -19.41 1.50 5.31
N TYR A 49 -19.39 0.18 5.09
CA TYR A 49 -18.71 -0.74 6.01
C TYR A 49 -17.22 -0.42 6.11
N ARG A 50 -16.53 -0.22 4.99
CA ARG A 50 -15.09 0.09 4.97
C ARG A 50 -14.78 1.41 5.68
N GLU A 51 -15.58 2.45 5.46
CA GLU A 51 -15.44 3.75 6.12
C GLU A 51 -15.64 3.62 7.63
N MET A 52 -16.68 2.90 8.07
CA MET A 52 -16.94 2.62 9.48
C MET A 52 -15.79 1.83 10.12
N ALA A 53 -15.34 0.74 9.50
CA ALA A 53 -14.23 -0.07 9.99
C ALA A 53 -12.93 0.74 10.12
N THR A 54 -12.65 1.60 9.14
CA THR A 54 -11.50 2.50 9.16
C THR A 54 -11.58 3.49 10.33
N LYS A 55 -12.72 4.16 10.51
CA LYS A 55 -12.96 5.09 11.63
C LYS A 55 -12.85 4.41 12.98
N ALA A 56 -13.37 3.19 13.10
CA ALA A 56 -13.32 2.39 14.31
C ALA A 56 -11.97 1.68 14.53
N LYS A 57 -11.00 1.82 13.61
CA LYS A 57 -9.71 1.11 13.62
C LYS A 57 -9.85 -0.42 13.72
N ILE A 58 -10.96 -0.96 13.22
CA ILE A 58 -11.25 -2.40 13.23
C ILE A 58 -10.46 -3.05 12.09
N ARG A 59 -9.51 -3.92 12.43
CA ARG A 59 -8.74 -4.73 11.47
C ARG A 59 -9.39 -6.09 11.21
N ASN A 60 -10.71 -6.13 11.06
CA ASN A 60 -11.42 -7.40 10.82
C ASN A 60 -11.65 -7.59 9.31
N GLY A 61 -10.65 -8.15 8.64
CA GLY A 61 -10.72 -8.47 7.21
C GLY A 61 -11.80 -9.52 6.88
N ASP A 62 -12.12 -10.41 7.82
CA ASP A 62 -13.03 -11.53 7.61
C ASP A 62 -14.47 -11.04 7.42
N ALA A 63 -14.93 -10.11 8.26
CA ALA A 63 -16.27 -9.56 8.15
C ALA A 63 -16.49 -8.76 6.85
N TYR A 64 -15.47 -8.03 6.37
CA TYR A 64 -15.52 -7.40 5.05
C TYR A 64 -15.60 -8.44 3.94
N LEU A 65 -14.77 -9.49 4.02
CA LEU A 65 -14.74 -10.56 3.02
C LEU A 65 -16.09 -11.29 2.94
N GLU A 66 -16.71 -11.60 4.07
CA GLU A 66 -18.04 -12.22 4.11
C GLU A 66 -19.11 -11.31 3.47
N LEU A 67 -19.06 -10.00 3.74
CA LEU A 67 -19.96 -9.05 3.11
C LEU A 67 -19.78 -8.99 1.58
N THR A 68 -18.54 -9.11 1.06
CA THR A 68 -18.29 -9.14 -0.39
C THR A 68 -18.81 -10.40 -1.08
N LYS A 69 -19.03 -11.49 -0.34
CA LYS A 69 -19.60 -12.74 -0.84
C LYS A 69 -21.13 -12.76 -0.74
N ASN A 70 -21.72 -11.86 0.03
CA ASN A 70 -23.16 -11.82 0.25
C ASN A 70 -23.91 -11.29 -0.97
N LYS A 71 -24.64 -12.19 -1.65
CA LYS A 71 -25.40 -11.91 -2.87
C LYS A 71 -26.61 -10.98 -2.65
N ASP A 72 -27.04 -10.78 -1.41
CA ASP A 72 -28.10 -9.82 -1.06
C ASP A 72 -27.61 -8.37 -1.14
N PHE A 73 -26.29 -8.15 -1.03
CA PHE A 73 -25.70 -6.81 -1.05
C PHE A 73 -24.83 -6.55 -2.27
N VAL A 74 -24.31 -7.60 -2.91
CA VAL A 74 -23.27 -7.49 -3.94
C VAL A 74 -23.55 -8.44 -5.09
N THR A 75 -23.43 -7.93 -6.31
CA THR A 75 -23.31 -8.75 -7.53
C THR A 75 -22.27 -8.14 -8.46
N ARG A 76 -21.95 -8.85 -9.55
CA ARG A 76 -21.10 -8.35 -10.63
C ARG A 76 -21.81 -8.58 -11.97
N ALA A 77 -21.59 -7.66 -12.90
CA ALA A 77 -21.97 -7.90 -14.28
C ALA A 77 -21.12 -9.03 -14.89
N ASP A 78 -21.73 -9.83 -15.75
CA ASP A 78 -21.05 -10.87 -16.52
C ASP A 78 -20.21 -10.28 -17.67
N SER A 79 -19.57 -11.12 -18.46
CA SER A 79 -18.75 -10.67 -19.61
C SER A 79 -19.54 -9.90 -20.67
N LEU A 80 -20.86 -10.12 -20.76
CA LEU A 80 -21.78 -9.42 -21.65
C LEU A 80 -22.37 -8.16 -21.01
N GLY A 81 -22.04 -7.91 -19.74
CA GLY A 81 -22.53 -6.79 -18.93
C GLY A 81 -23.88 -7.06 -18.26
N ASN A 82 -24.44 -8.27 -18.34
CA ASN A 82 -25.72 -8.55 -17.67
C ASN A 82 -25.49 -8.73 -16.17
N TYR A 83 -26.43 -8.26 -15.36
CA TYR A 83 -26.41 -8.50 -13.92
C TYR A 83 -27.79 -8.94 -13.41
N THR A 84 -27.79 -9.62 -12.28
CA THR A 84 -29.00 -9.96 -11.51
C THR A 84 -28.73 -9.75 -10.02
N ILE A 85 -29.62 -9.03 -9.33
CA ILE A 85 -29.54 -8.79 -7.89
C ILE A 85 -30.94 -8.73 -7.27
N LYS A 86 -31.08 -9.20 -6.03
CA LYS A 86 -32.31 -9.06 -5.24
C LYS A 86 -32.21 -7.79 -4.38
N ALA A 87 -33.17 -6.87 -4.50
CA ALA A 87 -33.17 -5.60 -3.78
C ALA A 87 -34.61 -5.09 -3.58
N LYS A 88 -34.86 -4.21 -2.60
CA LYS A 88 -36.15 -3.55 -2.40
C LYS A 88 -36.33 -2.41 -3.41
N LEU A 89 -37.57 -2.07 -3.74
CA LEU A 89 -37.86 -0.94 -4.63
C LEU A 89 -37.31 0.40 -4.12
N THR A 90 -37.24 0.54 -2.79
CA THR A 90 -36.71 1.71 -2.08
C THR A 90 -35.17 1.74 -2.01
N ASP A 91 -34.50 0.65 -2.35
CA ASP A 91 -33.04 0.59 -2.34
C ASP A 91 -32.44 1.38 -3.51
N THR A 92 -31.17 1.75 -3.35
CA THR A 92 -30.34 2.33 -4.42
C THR A 92 -29.26 1.34 -4.81
N LEU A 93 -29.13 1.05 -6.11
CA LEU A 93 -28.00 0.29 -6.65
C LEU A 93 -26.89 1.24 -7.06
N TYR A 94 -25.67 0.92 -6.62
CA TYR A 94 -24.44 1.63 -6.97
C TYR A 94 -23.66 0.76 -7.94
N PHE A 95 -23.24 1.37 -9.05
CA PHE A 95 -22.50 0.74 -10.13
C PHE A 95 -21.10 1.33 -10.15
N ALA A 96 -20.11 0.53 -9.83
CA ALA A 96 -18.74 0.97 -9.67
C ALA A 96 -17.77 0.06 -10.42
N LYS A 97 -16.71 0.65 -10.95
CA LYS A 97 -15.54 -0.04 -11.49
C LYS A 97 -14.32 0.78 -11.08
N TYR A 98 -13.17 0.12 -10.92
CA TYR A 98 -11.92 0.83 -10.63
C TYR A 98 -11.67 1.92 -11.67
N LYS A 99 -11.40 3.15 -11.20
CA LYS A 99 -11.11 4.35 -12.01
C LYS A 99 -12.20 4.72 -13.03
N HIS A 100 -13.46 4.54 -12.64
CA HIS A 100 -14.62 4.99 -13.37
C HIS A 100 -15.55 5.77 -12.44
N TYR A 101 -16.23 6.78 -12.97
CA TYR A 101 -17.25 7.50 -12.21
C TYR A 101 -18.38 6.55 -11.80
N THR A 102 -18.62 6.46 -10.49
CA THR A 102 -19.70 5.63 -9.94
C THR A 102 -21.05 6.24 -10.30
N GLN A 103 -21.94 5.41 -10.84
CA GLN A 103 -23.34 5.78 -11.08
C GLN A 103 -24.24 5.12 -10.04
N LYS A 104 -25.36 5.76 -9.73
CA LYS A 104 -26.32 5.23 -8.76
C LYS A 104 -27.75 5.52 -9.22
N TYR A 105 -28.63 4.55 -9.01
CA TYR A 105 -30.02 4.64 -9.40
C TYR A 105 -30.89 3.94 -8.37
N LYS A 106 -32.08 4.47 -8.10
CA LYS A 106 -33.06 3.73 -7.29
C LYS A 106 -33.53 2.50 -8.05
N VAL A 107 -33.85 1.43 -7.32
CA VAL A 107 -34.35 0.19 -7.92
C VAL A 107 -35.66 0.43 -8.69
N GLU A 108 -36.55 1.25 -8.14
CA GLU A 108 -37.80 1.64 -8.83
C GLU A 108 -37.55 2.25 -10.22
N ASP A 109 -36.55 3.13 -10.33
CA ASP A 109 -36.22 3.83 -11.57
C ASP A 109 -35.57 2.90 -12.60
N ILE A 110 -34.72 1.98 -12.13
CA ILE A 110 -34.09 0.98 -13.00
C ILE A 110 -35.16 0.12 -13.67
N ILE A 111 -36.15 -0.34 -12.90
CA ILE A 111 -37.22 -1.20 -13.40
C ILE A 111 -38.15 -0.41 -14.33
N LYS A 112 -38.60 0.76 -13.89
CA LYS A 112 -39.55 1.60 -14.65
C LYS A 112 -38.96 2.06 -15.98
N ASN A 113 -37.72 2.53 -15.97
CA ASN A 113 -37.09 3.17 -17.13
C ASN A 113 -36.16 2.23 -17.91
N LYS A 114 -36.02 0.96 -17.47
CA LYS A 114 -35.11 -0.03 -18.08
C LYS A 114 -33.69 0.49 -18.25
N ILE A 115 -33.16 1.10 -17.19
CA ILE A 115 -31.87 1.80 -17.21
C ILE A 115 -30.75 0.85 -17.62
N LYS A 116 -29.96 1.25 -18.61
CA LYS A 116 -28.70 0.60 -19.00
C LYS A 116 -27.55 1.45 -18.52
N VAL A 117 -26.69 0.88 -17.68
CA VAL A 117 -25.58 1.62 -17.07
C VAL A 117 -24.36 1.54 -17.96
N GLN A 118 -23.75 2.69 -18.23
CA GLN A 118 -22.51 2.81 -18.98
C GLN A 118 -21.53 3.69 -18.21
N LEU A 119 -20.56 3.06 -17.54
CA LEU A 119 -19.58 3.76 -16.73
C LEU A 119 -18.54 4.46 -17.60
N VAL A 120 -18.27 5.73 -17.26
CA VAL A 120 -17.27 6.56 -17.92
C VAL A 120 -15.98 6.51 -17.10
N PRO A 121 -14.81 6.25 -17.72
CA PRO A 121 -13.54 6.27 -17.00
C PRO A 121 -13.25 7.66 -16.45
N GLU A 122 -12.55 7.70 -15.32
CA GLU A 122 -11.97 8.93 -14.82
C GLU A 122 -10.89 9.45 -15.79
N PRO A 123 -10.66 10.77 -15.89
CA PRO A 123 -9.55 11.31 -16.66
C PRO A 123 -8.22 10.73 -16.18
N CYS A 124 -7.41 10.29 -17.14
CA CYS A 124 -6.08 9.73 -16.91
C CYS A 124 -5.04 10.47 -17.75
N VAL A 125 -3.78 10.36 -17.36
CA VAL A 125 -2.63 10.86 -18.13
C VAL A 125 -1.88 9.71 -18.79
N PRO A 126 -1.31 9.87 -19.99
CA PRO A 126 -0.46 8.84 -20.56
C PRO A 126 0.80 8.67 -19.71
N TYR A 127 1.13 7.43 -19.37
CA TYR A 127 2.42 7.08 -18.82
C TYR A 127 3.45 7.05 -19.93
N VAL A 128 4.51 7.83 -19.76
CA VAL A 128 5.70 7.79 -20.61
C VAL A 128 6.76 7.01 -19.84
N ALA A 129 7.08 5.82 -20.34
CA ALA A 129 8.16 5.02 -19.78
C ALA A 129 9.49 5.75 -20.00
N CYS A 130 10.36 5.65 -19.01
CA CYS A 130 11.73 6.10 -19.18
C CYS A 130 12.48 5.06 -20.02
N GLU A 131 13.17 5.52 -21.07
CA GLU A 131 13.92 4.66 -21.99
C GLU A 131 15.39 4.49 -21.56
N GLU A 132 15.79 5.12 -20.46
CA GLU A 132 17.12 4.98 -19.89
C GLU A 132 17.35 3.51 -19.49
N GLN A 133 18.35 2.88 -20.10
CA GLN A 133 18.70 1.48 -19.85
C GLN A 133 19.84 1.34 -18.83
N ILE A 134 20.61 2.41 -18.61
CA ILE A 134 21.76 2.44 -17.73
C ILE A 134 21.55 3.61 -16.78
N LEU A 135 21.64 3.36 -15.49
CA LEU A 135 21.51 4.39 -14.46
C LEU A 135 22.53 5.51 -14.69
N SER A 136 22.06 6.76 -14.74
CA SER A 136 22.94 7.91 -14.87
C SER A 136 23.83 8.09 -13.64
N GLN A 137 23.27 7.88 -12.44
CA GLN A 137 23.98 8.04 -11.17
C GLN A 137 23.46 7.09 -10.09
N PHE A 138 24.34 6.74 -9.16
CA PHE A 138 24.02 5.93 -8.00
C PHE A 138 24.65 6.49 -6.72
N TYR A 139 23.87 6.52 -5.64
CA TYR A 139 24.29 7.10 -4.37
C TYR A 139 24.02 6.12 -3.23
N ILE A 140 25.01 5.98 -2.35
CA ILE A 140 24.85 5.35 -1.05
C ILE A 140 25.23 6.38 0.00
N PHE A 141 24.35 6.61 0.96
CA PHE A 141 24.61 7.59 2.01
C PHE A 141 23.92 7.22 3.32
N ILE A 142 24.49 7.73 4.40
CA ILE A 142 23.85 7.73 5.72
C ILE A 142 22.95 8.95 5.78
N GLY A 143 21.65 8.72 5.81
CA GLY A 143 20.63 9.75 5.83
C GLY A 143 19.98 9.89 7.20
N GLU A 144 19.80 11.13 7.67
CA GLU A 144 18.92 11.49 8.77
C GLU A 144 17.59 11.98 8.19
N LYS A 145 16.47 11.35 8.58
CA LYS A 145 15.14 11.66 8.03
C LYS A 145 14.72 13.10 8.38
N ILE A 146 14.37 13.88 7.37
CA ILE A 146 13.72 15.20 7.54
C ILE A 146 12.21 15.06 7.32
N ALA A 147 11.80 14.53 6.16
CA ALA A 147 10.39 14.40 5.78
C ALA A 147 10.15 13.14 4.95
N MET A 148 8.94 12.60 5.05
CA MET A 148 8.46 11.52 4.20
C MET A 148 6.95 11.64 4.06
N ASN A 149 6.49 12.07 2.89
CA ASN A 149 5.10 12.38 2.64
C ASN A 149 4.54 11.45 1.56
N PHE A 150 3.39 10.85 1.82
CA PHE A 150 2.69 10.05 0.81
C PHE A 150 2.12 10.97 -0.27
N LYS A 151 2.24 10.54 -1.52
CA LYS A 151 1.66 11.21 -2.68
C LYS A 151 1.08 10.15 -3.62
N GLU A 152 -0.20 10.30 -3.93
CA GLU A 152 -0.84 9.47 -4.95
C GLU A 152 -0.16 9.70 -6.29
N ASP A 153 0.09 8.61 -7.01
CA ASP A 153 0.55 8.71 -8.39
C ASP A 153 -0.58 9.20 -9.29
N PRO A 154 -0.25 9.90 -10.39
CA PRO A 154 -1.21 10.19 -11.44
C PRO A 154 -1.91 8.91 -11.89
N TYR A 155 -3.21 9.00 -12.18
CA TYR A 155 -3.92 7.90 -12.80
C TYR A 155 -3.44 7.76 -14.25
N TYR A 156 -2.70 6.71 -14.54
CA TYR A 156 -2.15 6.48 -15.89
C TYR A 156 -3.10 5.67 -16.77
N CYS A 157 -3.26 6.07 -18.04
CA CYS A 157 -4.18 5.42 -18.99
C CYS A 157 -3.70 4.05 -19.46
N ASN A 158 -2.39 3.89 -19.62
CA ASN A 158 -1.70 2.79 -20.29
C ASN A 158 -0.71 2.06 -19.37
N ALA A 159 -0.73 2.37 -18.06
CA ALA A 159 0.11 1.72 -17.06
C ALA A 159 -0.68 1.50 -15.78
N MET A 160 -0.47 0.33 -15.16
CA MET A 160 -1.04 0.01 -13.86
C MET A 160 0.09 -0.06 -12.84
N SER A 161 0.06 0.84 -11.85
CA SER A 161 0.95 0.72 -10.70
C SER A 161 0.43 -0.34 -9.75
N LEU A 162 1.32 -1.22 -9.28
CA LEU A 162 1.05 -2.13 -8.17
C LEU A 162 1.33 -1.48 -6.81
N ASP A 163 1.93 -0.29 -6.81
CA ASP A 163 2.10 0.53 -5.62
C ASP A 163 0.88 1.45 -5.46
N MET A 164 0.41 1.65 -4.23
CA MET A 164 -0.76 2.50 -3.95
C MET A 164 -0.48 4.01 -4.17
N GLY A 165 0.75 4.36 -4.51
CA GLY A 165 1.31 5.70 -4.68
C GLY A 165 2.79 5.67 -4.37
N GLY A 166 3.42 6.85 -4.28
CA GLY A 166 4.82 6.96 -3.88
C GLY A 166 5.01 7.87 -2.65
N PHE A 167 6.21 7.86 -2.11
CA PHE A 167 6.61 8.71 -0.99
C PHE A 167 7.66 9.71 -1.46
N GLU A 168 7.38 10.99 -1.29
CA GLU A 168 8.38 12.05 -1.44
C GLU A 168 9.19 12.11 -0.14
N CYS A 169 10.47 11.73 -0.25
CA CYS A 169 11.39 11.59 0.87
C CYS A 169 12.43 12.70 0.83
N THR A 170 12.68 13.33 1.98
CA THR A 170 13.74 14.32 2.17
C THR A 170 14.62 13.90 3.33
N TYR A 171 15.92 13.75 3.07
CA TYR A 171 16.90 13.29 4.05
C TYR A 171 18.12 14.20 4.07
N ARG A 172 18.65 14.49 5.26
CA ARG A 172 19.96 15.11 5.43
C ARG A 172 21.04 14.05 5.29
N ILE A 173 21.99 14.26 4.40
CA ILE A 173 23.17 13.42 4.23
C ILE A 173 24.13 13.68 5.39
N LYS A 174 24.34 12.69 6.23
CA LYS A 174 25.32 12.72 7.33
C LYS A 174 26.69 12.31 6.84
N GLU A 175 26.75 11.26 6.02
CA GLU A 175 27.99 10.72 5.45
C GLU A 175 27.70 10.20 4.04
N LYS A 176 28.59 10.53 3.09
CA LYS A 176 28.55 10.02 1.71
C LYS A 176 29.37 8.73 1.70
N VAL A 177 28.74 7.62 1.34
CA VAL A 177 29.37 6.28 1.34
C VAL A 177 29.80 5.90 -0.08
N TYR A 178 28.96 6.18 -1.06
CA TYR A 178 29.25 6.01 -2.48
C TYR A 178 28.51 7.08 -3.29
N GLY A 179 29.12 7.52 -4.39
CA GLY A 179 28.61 8.62 -5.20
C GLY A 179 28.80 9.98 -4.55
N GLY A 180 28.93 11.02 -5.38
CA GLY A 180 29.25 12.38 -4.96
C GLY A 180 28.06 13.33 -4.98
N TYR A 181 26.98 13.06 -4.24
CA TYR A 181 25.82 13.96 -4.26
C TYR A 181 26.23 15.37 -3.77
N PRO A 182 25.93 16.45 -4.52
CA PRO A 182 26.57 17.75 -4.31
C PRO A 182 26.03 18.51 -3.09
N LYS A 183 24.80 18.21 -2.64
CA LYS A 183 24.14 18.91 -1.53
C LYS A 183 24.23 18.10 -0.23
N ASP A 184 23.92 18.74 0.88
CA ASP A 184 23.80 18.11 2.21
C ASP A 184 22.42 17.48 2.45
N THR A 185 21.46 17.72 1.56
CA THR A 185 20.08 17.27 1.64
C THR A 185 19.66 16.71 0.30
N ILE A 186 19.10 15.50 0.31
CA ILE A 186 18.67 14.76 -0.87
C ILE A 186 17.17 14.51 -0.83
N GLU A 187 16.55 14.70 -1.99
CA GLU A 187 15.14 14.43 -2.24
C GLU A 187 15.02 13.28 -3.24
N PHE A 188 14.20 12.29 -2.93
CA PHE A 188 13.98 11.14 -3.79
C PHE A 188 12.58 10.58 -3.58
N LYS A 189 12.13 9.76 -4.53
CA LYS A 189 10.85 9.06 -4.44
C LYS A 189 11.06 7.60 -4.02
N ALA A 190 10.27 7.12 -3.08
CA ALA A 190 10.26 5.72 -2.67
C ALA A 190 8.89 5.08 -2.95
N TYR A 191 8.92 3.79 -3.26
CA TYR A 191 7.72 2.99 -3.55
C TYR A 191 7.71 1.73 -2.70
N ASP A 192 6.54 1.38 -2.17
CA ASP A 192 6.35 0.16 -1.38
C ASP A 192 4.94 -0.40 -1.58
N HIS A 193 4.86 -1.68 -1.96
CA HIS A 193 3.59 -2.36 -2.23
C HIS A 193 2.73 -2.50 -0.97
N TYR A 194 3.34 -2.51 0.22
CA TYR A 194 2.68 -2.87 1.46
C TYR A 194 2.46 -1.66 2.39
N GLY A 195 2.54 -0.45 1.86
CA GLY A 195 2.23 0.79 2.58
C GLY A 195 3.44 1.73 2.68
N SER A 196 3.76 2.17 3.89
CA SER A 196 4.89 3.08 4.11
C SER A 196 6.23 2.33 4.08
N PRO A 197 7.26 2.85 3.38
CA PRO A 197 8.59 2.25 3.37
C PRO A 197 9.12 2.02 4.78
N ALA A 198 9.63 0.81 5.04
CA ALA A 198 10.04 0.40 6.39
C ALA A 198 11.16 1.27 6.97
N PHE A 199 12.06 1.80 6.12
CA PHE A 199 13.12 2.71 6.52
C PHE A 199 12.59 4.01 7.16
N GLY A 200 11.37 4.42 6.84
CA GLY A 200 10.75 5.63 7.36
C GLY A 200 10.45 5.59 8.86
N LYS A 201 10.59 4.44 9.51
CA LYS A 201 10.45 4.25 10.97
C LYS A 201 11.69 4.68 11.75
N TYR A 202 12.84 4.81 11.09
CA TYR A 202 14.12 5.05 11.74
C TYR A 202 14.59 6.48 11.50
N LYS A 203 15.29 7.04 12.50
CA LYS A 203 15.88 8.38 12.41
C LYS A 203 17.03 8.43 11.41
N ASN A 204 17.95 7.46 11.51
CA ASN A 204 19.12 7.35 10.66
C ASN A 204 19.10 6.02 9.90
N VAL A 205 19.43 6.07 8.62
CA VAL A 205 19.37 4.92 7.71
C VAL A 205 20.50 4.96 6.68
N LEU A 206 20.99 3.80 6.29
CA LEU A 206 21.78 3.63 5.07
C LEU A 206 20.80 3.48 3.90
N LEU A 207 20.86 4.38 2.94
CA LEU A 207 19.97 4.38 1.77
C LEU A 207 20.77 4.20 0.48
N PHE A 208 20.10 3.56 -0.47
CA PHE A 208 20.59 3.28 -1.82
C PHE A 208 19.64 3.98 -2.78
N VAL A 209 20.13 4.95 -3.54
CA VAL A 209 19.32 5.81 -4.38
C VAL A 209 19.93 5.87 -5.78
N SER A 210 19.09 5.59 -6.78
CA SER A 210 19.46 5.65 -8.19
C SER A 210 18.81 6.85 -8.85
N GLU A 211 19.51 7.43 -9.81
CA GLU A 211 18.93 8.40 -10.71
C GLU A 211 18.39 7.70 -11.97
N TYR A 212 17.18 8.09 -12.36
CA TYR A 212 16.46 7.54 -13.49
C TYR A 212 15.64 8.63 -14.17
N CYS A 213 15.95 8.95 -15.42
CA CYS A 213 15.38 10.06 -16.19
C CYS A 213 15.41 11.40 -15.43
N GLY A 214 16.57 11.72 -14.83
CA GLY A 214 16.79 12.97 -14.09
C GLY A 214 16.04 13.05 -12.76
N LYS A 215 15.50 11.94 -12.25
CA LYS A 215 14.79 11.85 -10.98
C LYS A 215 15.41 10.80 -10.09
N LEU A 216 15.45 11.08 -8.80
CA LEU A 216 16.04 10.18 -7.81
C LEU A 216 14.99 9.25 -7.23
N TYR A 217 15.31 7.96 -7.19
CA TYR A 217 14.46 6.91 -6.65
C TYR A 217 15.21 6.07 -5.64
N HIS A 218 14.53 5.74 -4.54
CA HIS A 218 15.01 4.72 -3.63
C HIS A 218 15.05 3.36 -4.33
N GLU A 219 16.17 2.65 -4.20
CA GLU A 219 16.25 1.25 -4.60
C GLU A 219 15.31 0.43 -3.73
N LYS A 220 14.18 0.00 -4.32
CA LYS A 220 13.08 -0.63 -3.58
C LYS A 220 13.57 -1.75 -2.66
N TYR A 221 13.21 -1.62 -1.37
CA TYR A 221 13.57 -2.49 -0.24
C TYR A 221 15.05 -2.51 0.18
N GLN A 222 15.89 -1.63 -0.39
CA GLN A 222 17.32 -1.58 -0.08
C GLN A 222 17.61 -0.49 0.92
N PHE A 223 17.72 -0.87 2.20
CA PHE A 223 18.15 0.02 3.27
C PHE A 223 18.68 -0.78 4.46
N TYR A 224 19.32 -0.05 5.37
CA TYR A 224 19.59 -0.51 6.74
C TYR A 224 19.22 0.57 7.74
N ASP A 225 18.61 0.20 8.85
CA ASP A 225 18.53 1.02 10.05
C ASP A 225 19.92 1.17 10.66
N LEU A 226 20.29 2.39 11.06
CA LEU A 226 21.62 2.69 11.59
C LEU A 226 21.54 3.30 12.99
N PHE A 227 22.40 2.77 13.86
CA PHE A 227 22.64 3.30 15.19
C PHE A 227 24.13 3.58 15.36
N LYS A 228 24.45 4.54 16.22
CA LYS A 228 25.84 4.77 16.63
C LYS A 228 26.26 3.69 17.62
N THR A 229 27.45 3.14 17.43
CA THR A 229 28.15 2.35 18.44
C THR A 229 28.70 3.25 19.54
N LYS A 230 29.13 2.69 20.67
CA LYS A 230 29.81 3.47 21.71
C LYS A 230 31.09 4.14 21.22
N GLU A 231 31.72 3.56 20.20
CA GLU A 231 32.90 4.13 19.51
C GLU A 231 32.53 5.24 18.50
N GLY A 232 31.24 5.58 18.38
CA GLY A 232 30.78 6.64 17.48
C GLY A 232 30.73 6.25 16.00
N ARG A 233 30.86 4.96 15.66
CA ARG A 233 30.70 4.45 14.28
C ARG A 233 29.26 4.07 13.99
N TRP A 234 28.84 4.08 12.73
CA TRP A 234 27.50 3.63 12.33
C TRP A 234 27.45 2.14 12.06
N ALA A 235 26.48 1.44 12.65
CA ALA A 235 26.24 0.03 12.41
C ALA A 235 24.75 -0.28 12.29
N SER A 236 24.42 -1.31 11.51
CA SER A 236 23.07 -1.87 11.49
C SER A 236 23.01 -3.15 12.33
N PRO A 237 22.04 -3.26 13.23
CA PRO A 237 21.87 -4.44 14.05
C PRO A 237 21.18 -5.58 13.29
N GLY A 238 21.43 -6.82 13.70
CA GLY A 238 20.80 -8.00 13.12
C GLY A 238 21.61 -8.70 12.03
N ASP A 239 20.93 -9.61 11.32
CA ASP A 239 21.48 -10.29 10.15
C ASP A 239 21.78 -9.25 9.03
N PRO A 240 23.02 -9.14 8.53
CA PRO A 240 23.36 -8.23 7.44
C PRO A 240 22.60 -8.55 6.13
N TYR A 241 22.02 -9.73 6.00
CA TYR A 241 21.21 -10.15 4.85
C TYR A 241 19.70 -10.06 5.09
N LYS A 242 19.22 -9.42 6.17
CA LYS A 242 17.79 -9.31 6.51
C LYS A 242 16.90 -8.77 5.39
N ASN A 243 17.49 -8.06 4.43
CA ASN A 243 16.82 -7.47 3.26
C ASN A 243 17.41 -7.98 1.92
N ASP A 244 18.22 -9.05 1.90
CA ASP A 244 18.83 -9.60 0.68
C ASP A 244 18.65 -11.12 0.60
N GLN A 245 17.83 -11.56 -0.36
CA GLN A 245 17.56 -12.97 -0.61
C GLN A 245 18.33 -13.52 -1.83
N PHE A 246 19.08 -12.67 -2.54
CA PHE A 246 19.69 -13.02 -3.82
C PHE A 246 21.04 -13.74 -3.67
N LEU A 247 21.59 -13.78 -2.45
CA LEU A 247 22.90 -14.36 -2.18
C LEU A 247 22.81 -15.82 -1.75
N LYS A 248 23.45 -16.69 -2.54
CA LYS A 248 23.69 -18.09 -2.17
C LYS A 248 24.83 -18.23 -1.16
N GLU A 249 25.85 -17.39 -1.27
CA GLU A 249 27.01 -17.39 -0.36
C GLU A 249 26.99 -16.13 0.51
N LYS A 250 27.03 -16.34 1.83
CA LYS A 250 27.03 -15.29 2.84
C LYS A 250 28.43 -15.22 3.47
N THR A 251 29.22 -14.21 3.11
CA THR A 251 30.62 -14.05 3.55
C THR A 251 30.82 -13.03 4.67
N VAL A 252 29.76 -12.34 5.05
CA VAL A 252 29.72 -11.32 6.10
C VAL A 252 28.88 -11.85 7.24
N GLU A 253 29.45 -11.93 8.43
CA GLU A 253 28.74 -12.34 9.64
C GLU A 253 28.54 -11.16 10.58
N ALA A 254 27.43 -11.15 11.30
CA ALA A 254 27.21 -10.16 12.34
C ALA A 254 28.24 -10.34 13.46
N GLN A 255 28.76 -9.23 13.95
CA GLN A 255 29.75 -9.21 15.02
C GLN A 255 29.14 -8.68 16.31
N LYS A 256 29.60 -9.19 17.45
CA LYS A 256 29.28 -8.59 18.75
C LYS A 256 29.86 -7.18 18.79
N MET A 257 29.05 -6.21 19.21
CA MET A 257 29.48 -4.82 19.34
C MET A 257 28.62 -4.09 20.36
N GLU A 258 29.19 -3.03 20.93
CA GLU A 258 28.48 -2.19 21.88
C GLU A 258 27.80 -1.02 21.17
N PHE A 259 26.49 -1.05 21.14
CA PHE A 259 25.69 0.06 20.65
C PHE A 259 25.54 1.16 21.70
N GLY A 260 25.36 2.41 21.25
CA GLY A 260 25.07 3.54 22.12
C GLY A 260 23.72 3.39 22.85
N GLU A 261 23.50 4.18 23.89
CA GLU A 261 22.33 4.05 24.78
C GLU A 261 20.98 4.26 24.06
N ASP A 262 20.96 5.09 23.02
CA ASP A 262 19.79 5.35 22.19
C ASP A 262 19.49 4.25 21.17
N ALA A 263 20.32 3.20 21.10
CA ALA A 263 20.12 2.10 20.18
C ALA A 263 19.12 1.08 20.74
N TRP A 264 17.85 1.31 20.46
CA TRP A 264 16.79 0.35 20.77
C TRP A 264 15.62 0.49 19.80
N VAL A 265 14.84 -0.58 19.69
CA VAL A 265 13.62 -0.63 18.89
C VAL A 265 12.40 -0.76 19.80
N ASP A 266 11.41 0.11 19.60
CA ASP A 266 10.12 0.07 20.29
C ASP A 266 9.27 -1.11 19.79
N LEU A 267 8.96 -2.04 20.69
CA LEU A 267 8.14 -3.23 20.40
C LEU A 267 6.67 -3.03 20.82
N SER A 268 6.30 -1.93 21.49
CA SER A 268 4.98 -1.77 22.12
C SER A 268 3.80 -1.87 21.14
N LYS A 269 4.01 -1.48 19.88
CA LYS A 269 2.99 -1.50 18.81
C LYS A 269 3.11 -2.70 17.87
N MET A 270 4.06 -3.59 18.12
CA MET A 270 4.36 -4.72 17.25
C MET A 270 3.52 -5.94 17.62
N VAL A 271 3.04 -6.66 16.61
CA VAL A 271 2.42 -7.97 16.81
C VAL A 271 3.48 -9.04 17.06
N LYS A 272 3.09 -10.20 17.61
CA LYS A 272 4.02 -11.28 18.01
C LYS A 272 5.05 -11.62 16.92
N ASN A 273 4.60 -11.88 15.69
CA ASN A 273 5.48 -12.26 14.57
C ASN A 273 6.45 -11.13 14.15
N GLU A 274 6.13 -9.86 14.44
CA GLU A 274 7.06 -8.75 14.22
C GLU A 274 8.13 -8.70 15.31
N LYS A 275 7.75 -9.00 16.57
CA LYS A 275 8.68 -9.06 17.71
C LYS A 275 9.70 -10.19 17.56
N GLU A 276 9.32 -11.31 16.95
CA GLU A 276 10.21 -12.47 16.70
C GLU A 276 11.46 -12.11 15.87
N LYS A 277 11.41 -11.03 15.06
CA LYS A 277 12.57 -10.52 14.31
C LYS A 277 13.66 -9.93 15.21
N TYR A 278 13.33 -9.60 16.46
CA TYR A 278 14.22 -8.98 17.43
C TYR A 278 14.64 -9.97 18.53
N ALA A 279 14.88 -11.22 18.15
CA ALA A 279 15.31 -12.28 19.04
C ALA A 279 16.85 -12.43 19.08
N LEU A 280 17.31 -13.31 19.97
CA LEU A 280 18.69 -13.79 19.97
C LEU A 280 19.03 -14.45 18.62
N PRO A 281 20.31 -14.40 18.18
CA PRO A 281 21.46 -13.84 18.89
C PRO A 281 21.62 -12.32 18.77
N TYR A 282 20.80 -11.66 17.96
CA TYR A 282 21.03 -10.27 17.55
C TYR A 282 20.55 -9.22 18.54
N TYR A 283 19.53 -9.54 19.35
CA TYR A 283 18.92 -8.61 20.28
C TYR A 283 18.68 -9.23 21.64
N LYS A 284 18.69 -8.36 22.66
CA LYS A 284 18.17 -8.62 24.00
C LYS A 284 16.86 -7.85 24.17
N ILE A 285 15.80 -8.54 24.54
CA ILE A 285 14.51 -7.91 24.84
C ILE A 285 14.44 -7.60 26.34
N VAL A 286 14.10 -6.37 26.69
CA VAL A 286 13.80 -5.94 28.07
C VAL A 286 12.49 -5.13 28.04
N GLY A 287 11.40 -5.71 28.55
CA GLY A 287 10.06 -5.15 28.40
C GLY A 287 9.65 -5.04 26.93
N ASP A 288 9.17 -3.86 26.51
CA ASP A 288 8.82 -3.55 25.12
C ASP A 288 9.98 -2.91 24.32
N ARG A 289 11.23 -3.17 24.70
CA ARG A 289 12.41 -2.66 23.99
C ARG A 289 13.32 -3.80 23.55
N ALA A 290 13.74 -3.77 22.29
CA ALA A 290 14.80 -4.62 21.79
C ALA A 290 16.12 -3.84 21.71
N PHE A 291 17.13 -4.32 22.42
CA PHE A 291 18.47 -3.75 22.44
C PHE A 291 19.40 -4.59 21.56
N PRO A 292 20.10 -3.99 20.59
CA PRO A 292 20.97 -4.73 19.71
C PRO A 292 22.24 -5.20 20.42
N LEU A 293 22.63 -6.43 20.14
CA LEU A 293 23.84 -7.10 20.65
C LEU A 293 24.87 -7.36 19.55
N MET A 294 24.40 -7.50 18.30
CA MET A 294 25.22 -7.84 17.16
C MET A 294 24.78 -7.09 15.91
N GLY A 295 25.73 -6.80 15.03
CA GLY A 295 25.47 -6.10 13.77
C GLY A 295 26.70 -6.01 12.88
N ASN A 296 26.64 -5.12 11.90
CA ASN A 296 27.74 -4.86 10.97
C ASN A 296 27.89 -3.36 10.71
N TYR A 297 29.14 -2.94 10.51
CA TYR A 297 29.46 -1.58 10.07
C TYR A 297 29.09 -1.34 8.61
N VAL A 298 28.92 -0.07 8.25
CA VAL A 298 28.46 0.37 6.92
C VAL A 298 29.20 -0.29 5.76
N ASP A 299 30.53 -0.40 5.81
CA ASP A 299 31.31 -1.00 4.72
C ASP A 299 30.91 -2.46 4.44
N ASP A 300 30.67 -3.24 5.49
CA ASP A 300 30.25 -4.63 5.34
C ASP A 300 28.81 -4.73 4.83
N LEU A 301 27.92 -3.83 5.27
CA LEU A 301 26.56 -3.74 4.75
C LEU A 301 26.56 -3.40 3.26
N VAL A 302 27.40 -2.46 2.83
CA VAL A 302 27.57 -2.13 1.40
C VAL A 302 28.08 -3.34 0.63
N LYS A 303 29.08 -4.07 1.13
CA LYS A 303 29.58 -5.31 0.50
C LYS A 303 28.46 -6.33 0.30
N THR A 304 27.58 -6.53 1.30
CA THR A 304 26.47 -7.48 1.15
C THR A 304 25.53 -7.09 0.00
N LYS A 305 25.18 -5.80 -0.12
CA LYS A 305 24.30 -5.31 -1.19
C LYS A 305 24.99 -5.33 -2.56
N ALA A 306 26.26 -4.94 -2.61
CA ALA A 306 27.08 -4.95 -3.82
C ALA A 306 27.18 -6.35 -4.42
N ASN A 307 27.39 -7.38 -3.58
CA ASN A 307 27.50 -8.75 -4.05
C ASN A 307 26.14 -9.42 -4.31
N GLY A 308 25.06 -8.92 -3.68
CA GLY A 308 23.71 -9.46 -3.78
C GLY A 308 22.83 -8.69 -4.75
N VAL A 309 21.80 -8.04 -4.19
CA VAL A 309 20.72 -7.40 -4.96
C VAL A 309 21.21 -6.35 -5.96
N LEU A 310 22.25 -5.57 -5.67
CA LEU A 310 22.74 -4.53 -6.59
C LEU A 310 23.35 -5.18 -7.83
N LYS A 311 24.17 -6.23 -7.66
CA LYS A 311 24.68 -7.04 -8.76
C LYS A 311 23.54 -7.68 -9.56
N GLY A 312 22.51 -8.21 -8.88
CA GLY A 312 21.31 -8.75 -9.54
C GLY A 312 20.54 -7.72 -10.37
N ARG A 313 20.64 -6.44 -10.02
CA ARG A 313 20.07 -5.30 -10.76
C ARG A 313 21.05 -4.67 -11.77
N SER A 314 22.19 -5.31 -12.02
CA SER A 314 23.26 -4.78 -12.90
C SER A 314 23.86 -3.45 -12.43
N ILE A 315 23.76 -3.13 -11.14
CA ILE A 315 24.39 -1.96 -10.52
C ILE A 315 25.77 -2.39 -10.02
N LYS A 316 26.82 -1.80 -10.59
CA LYS A 316 28.21 -2.05 -10.18
C LYS A 316 28.71 -0.86 -9.38
N LEU A 317 29.28 -1.13 -8.20
CA LEU A 317 30.00 -0.12 -7.45
C LEU A 317 31.45 -0.17 -7.91
N ASP A 318 31.93 0.91 -8.50
CA ASP A 318 33.34 1.05 -8.80
C ASP A 318 34.13 1.03 -7.49
N ARG A 319 35.21 0.26 -7.46
CA ARG A 319 36.12 0.27 -6.33
C ARG A 319 36.84 1.61 -6.35
N ASN A 320 36.50 2.49 -5.41
CA ASN A 320 37.31 3.68 -5.10
C ASN A 320 38.71 3.26 -4.67
#